data_AF-A0A442W4M6-F1
#
_entry.id   AF-A0A442W4M6-F1
#
_cell.length_a   1.000
_cell.length_b   1.000
_cell.length_c   1.000
_cell.angle_alpha   90.00
_cell.angle_beta   90.00
_cell.angle_gamma   90.00
#
_symmetry.space_group_name_H-M   'P 1'
#
loop_
_entity.id
_entity.type
_entity.pdbx_description
1 polymer ?
#
loop_
_entity_poly.entity_id
_entity_poly.type
_entity_poly.pdbx_seq_one_letter_code
_entity_poly.pdbx_strand_id
1 'polypeptide(L)'
;MALHLSADAVPVAAAPQKYLFGPVADFLMLGGSAFLILPVLFFVPLKYEGFVGATMLLLAHLINHPHFAHSYQLFYRNFGRKVRGDGYDKNLQVRYIFAGIVVPLIMGGFFAYGSIAGNARLLGYAGNAMAFFVGWHYVKQGYGMLMVDAVLKRRFFNEQDKKVLLFNGYAVWLFAWLQTNAVITERQFWGLDYYTFAAPSWVTNIAVFAAAASTAATVVMLINRWRKHGGTLPYNGVVAYVVSLYAWILFVRINPLWLLVVPALHSLQYLAVVWRYQTNVELDRSDAVIEPEFKVLSIIGPMYRLRVLGFIIIGSILGILGFWLVPIALSALIPYNKEVLGSSLFLFIAWIFINVHHYFLDNVMWRRGNPEVSKYLFR
;
A
#
# COMPACT_ATOMS: atom_id res chain seq x y z
N MET A 1 5.95 6.74 -64.43
CA MET A 1 6.67 6.70 -63.14
C MET A 1 5.96 7.67 -62.20
N ALA A 2 4.95 7.20 -61.46
CA ALA A 2 4.14 8.04 -60.57
C ALA A 2 4.44 7.61 -59.13
N LEU A 3 5.11 8.50 -58.39
CA LEU A 3 5.43 8.33 -56.97
C LEU A 3 4.18 8.67 -56.15
N HIS A 4 3.51 7.63 -55.63
CA HIS A 4 2.54 7.79 -54.55
C HIS A 4 3.31 8.09 -53.26
N LEU A 5 3.30 9.36 -52.84
CA LEU A 5 3.67 9.75 -51.48
C LEU A 5 2.51 9.31 -50.57
N SER A 6 2.72 8.24 -49.80
CA SER A 6 1.83 7.91 -48.69
C SER A 6 1.94 9.02 -47.66
N ALA A 7 0.85 9.74 -47.43
CA ALA A 7 0.74 10.66 -46.32
C ALA A 7 0.94 9.88 -45.01
N ASP A 8 2.04 10.17 -44.32
CA ASP A 8 2.28 9.69 -42.96
C ASP A 8 1.09 10.09 -42.09
N ALA A 9 0.35 9.08 -41.61
CA ALA A 9 -0.71 9.29 -40.65
C ALA A 9 -0.09 9.85 -39.36
N VAL A 10 -0.26 11.15 -39.12
CA VAL A 10 0.03 11.77 -37.84
C VAL A 10 -0.78 11.02 -36.77
N PRO A 11 -0.15 10.39 -35.77
CA PRO A 11 -0.90 9.68 -34.74
C PRO A 11 -1.76 10.69 -33.99
N VAL A 12 -3.08 10.52 -34.10
CA VAL A 12 -4.05 11.27 -33.30
C VAL A 12 -3.69 11.04 -31.84
N ALA A 13 -3.23 12.09 -31.15
CA ALA A 13 -2.89 12.02 -29.75
C ALA A 13 -4.11 11.51 -28.97
N ALA A 14 -3.98 10.32 -28.36
CA ALA A 14 -5.04 9.74 -27.54
C ALA A 14 -5.49 10.76 -26.48
N ALA A 15 -6.80 10.87 -26.27
CA ALA A 15 -7.36 11.77 -25.28
C ALA A 15 -6.69 11.54 -23.91
N PRO A 16 -6.33 12.60 -23.16
CA PRO A 16 -5.61 12.43 -21.91
C PRO A 16 -6.43 11.57 -20.94
N GLN A 17 -5.83 10.49 -20.46
CA GLN A 17 -6.48 9.58 -19.53
C GLN A 17 -6.69 10.28 -18.17
N LYS A 18 -7.95 10.38 -17.74
CA LYS A 18 -8.36 11.07 -16.50
C LYS A 18 -8.50 10.16 -15.28
N TYR A 19 -8.47 8.85 -15.47
CA TYR A 19 -8.80 7.82 -14.47
C TYR A 19 -7.93 6.59 -14.69
N LEU A 20 -7.60 5.83 -13.65
CA LEU A 20 -6.86 4.57 -13.78
C LEU A 20 -7.68 3.54 -14.57
N PHE A 21 -8.94 3.35 -14.19
CA PHE A 21 -9.89 2.45 -14.86
C PHE A 21 -11.19 3.17 -15.24
N GLY A 22 -11.65 4.11 -14.41
CA GLY A 22 -12.85 4.90 -14.67
C GLY A 22 -13.33 5.64 -13.43
N PRO A 23 -14.25 6.62 -13.56
CA PRO A 23 -14.64 7.48 -12.44
C PRO A 23 -15.21 6.72 -11.23
N VAL A 24 -16.05 5.71 -11.47
CA VAL A 24 -16.70 4.91 -10.43
C VAL A 24 -15.74 3.89 -9.84
N ALA A 25 -15.01 3.15 -10.69
CA ALA A 25 -14.03 2.16 -10.25
C ALA A 25 -12.94 2.82 -9.39
N ASP A 26 -12.38 3.93 -9.87
CA ASP A 26 -11.39 4.70 -9.13
C ASP A 26 -11.97 5.24 -7.81
N PHE A 27 -13.20 5.77 -7.80
CA PHE A 27 -13.82 6.24 -6.56
C PHE A 27 -13.90 5.11 -5.52
N LEU A 28 -14.44 3.94 -5.90
CA LEU A 28 -14.60 2.80 -5.00
C LEU A 28 -13.25 2.27 -4.52
N MET A 29 -12.31 2.03 -5.44
CA MET A 29 -11.00 1.46 -5.12
C MET A 29 -10.11 2.43 -4.34
N LEU A 30 -10.21 3.73 -4.59
CA LEU A 30 -9.36 4.74 -3.94
C LEU A 30 -9.88 5.17 -2.57
N GLY A 31 -10.98 4.61 -2.05
CA GLY A 31 -11.42 4.84 -0.68
C GLY A 31 -12.92 5.10 -0.53
N GLY A 32 -13.63 5.34 -1.63
CA GLY A 32 -15.09 5.54 -1.65
C GLY A 32 -15.87 4.37 -1.06
N SER A 33 -15.38 3.14 -1.21
CA SER A 33 -15.97 1.96 -0.57
C SER A 33 -16.08 2.06 0.95
N ALA A 34 -15.23 2.87 1.60
CA ALA A 34 -15.31 3.10 3.05
C ALA A 34 -16.64 3.77 3.44
N PHE A 35 -17.17 4.67 2.61
CA PHE A 35 -18.46 5.33 2.86
C PHE A 35 -19.65 4.39 2.70
N LEU A 36 -19.48 3.27 2.00
CA LEU A 36 -20.52 2.26 1.85
C LEU A 36 -20.45 1.23 2.98
N ILE A 37 -19.24 0.79 3.32
CA ILE A 37 -19.04 -0.31 4.26
C ILE A 37 -19.14 0.15 5.72
N LEU A 38 -18.55 1.30 6.07
CA LEU A 38 -18.50 1.75 7.46
C LEU A 38 -19.90 1.95 8.07
N PRO A 39 -20.87 2.61 7.39
CA PRO A 39 -22.24 2.70 7.90
C PRO A 39 -22.89 1.34 8.16
N VAL A 40 -22.70 0.37 7.25
CA VAL A 40 -23.25 -0.99 7.39
C VAL A 40 -22.68 -1.67 8.63
N LEU A 41 -21.38 -1.52 8.91
CA LEU A 41 -20.75 -2.13 10.09
C LEU A 41 -21.30 -1.63 11.42
N PHE A 42 -21.87 -0.43 11.50
CA PHE A 42 -22.55 0.04 12.73
C PHE A 42 -23.82 -0.74 13.04
N PHE A 43 -24.43 -1.36 12.04
CA PHE A 43 -25.62 -2.20 12.21
C PHE A 43 -25.26 -3.68 12.40
N VAL A 44 -23.98 -4.05 12.38
CA VAL A 44 -23.51 -5.43 12.60
C VAL A 44 -23.19 -5.63 14.08
N PRO A 45 -23.94 -6.47 14.81
CA PRO A 45 -23.64 -6.77 16.21
C PRO A 45 -22.27 -7.43 16.40
N LEU A 46 -21.57 -7.08 17.49
CA LEU A 46 -20.23 -7.61 17.79
C LEU A 46 -20.18 -9.14 17.96
N LYS A 47 -21.30 -9.81 18.26
CA LYS A 47 -21.35 -11.29 18.26
C LYS A 47 -20.97 -11.91 16.90
N TYR A 48 -20.99 -11.14 15.81
CA TYR A 48 -20.55 -11.58 14.48
C TYR A 48 -19.09 -11.22 14.17
N GLU A 49 -18.32 -10.72 15.13
CA GLU A 49 -16.90 -10.36 14.94
C GLU A 49 -16.09 -11.51 14.35
N GLY A 50 -16.27 -12.74 14.85
CA GLY A 50 -15.58 -13.91 14.31
C GLY A 50 -15.92 -14.20 12.84
N PHE A 51 -17.19 -14.02 12.45
CA PHE A 51 -17.62 -14.20 11.06
C PHE A 51 -17.05 -13.11 10.15
N VAL A 52 -17.06 -11.85 10.60
CA VAL A 52 -16.44 -10.73 9.89
C VAL A 52 -14.94 -10.97 9.74
N GLY A 53 -14.26 -11.37 10.82
CA GLY A 53 -12.85 -11.72 10.82
C GLY A 53 -12.51 -12.83 9.83
N ALA A 54 -13.27 -13.94 9.83
CA ALA A 54 -13.09 -15.02 8.87
C ALA A 54 -13.32 -14.58 7.42
N THR A 55 -14.33 -13.74 7.18
CA THR A 55 -14.61 -13.18 5.85
C THR A 55 -13.47 -12.27 5.39
N MET A 56 -12.98 -11.39 6.26
CA MET A 56 -11.85 -10.51 5.95
C MET A 56 -10.56 -11.28 5.76
N LEU A 57 -10.36 -12.38 6.49
CA LEU A 57 -9.24 -13.29 6.27
C LEU A 57 -9.30 -13.94 4.88
N LEU A 58 -10.48 -14.40 4.44
CA LEU A 58 -10.65 -14.91 3.08
C LEU A 58 -10.37 -13.83 2.03
N LEU A 59 -10.89 -12.61 2.23
CA LEU A 59 -10.58 -11.48 1.34
C LEU A 59 -9.11 -11.08 1.36
N ALA A 60 -8.41 -11.27 2.48
CA ALA A 60 -6.98 -11.01 2.57
C ALA A 60 -6.18 -11.87 1.59
N HIS A 61 -6.61 -13.10 1.32
CA HIS A 61 -5.98 -13.96 0.31
C HIS A 61 -6.16 -13.47 -1.12
N LEU A 62 -7.24 -12.74 -1.39
CA LEU A 62 -7.58 -12.23 -2.73
C LEU A 62 -7.06 -10.82 -2.99
N ILE A 63 -6.87 -10.02 -1.94
CA ILE A 63 -6.58 -8.59 -2.06
C ILE A 63 -5.30 -8.22 -1.30
N ASN A 64 -5.21 -8.58 -0.02
CA ASN A 64 -4.12 -8.12 0.85
C ASN A 64 -2.79 -8.84 0.58
N HIS A 65 -2.74 -10.17 0.58
CA HIS A 65 -1.50 -10.89 0.30
C HIS A 65 -0.98 -10.63 -1.14
N PRO A 66 -1.83 -10.59 -2.19
CA PRO A 66 -1.39 -10.20 -3.53
C PRO A 66 -0.85 -8.76 -3.57
N HIS A 67 -1.43 -7.81 -2.84
CA HIS A 67 -0.91 -6.44 -2.72
C HIS A 67 0.54 -6.42 -2.25
N PHE A 68 0.86 -7.14 -1.16
CA PHE A 68 2.24 -7.28 -0.71
C PHE A 68 3.10 -7.94 -1.77
N ALA A 69 2.71 -9.11 -2.28
CA ALA A 69 3.51 -9.88 -3.23
C ALA A 69 3.79 -9.13 -4.54
N HIS A 70 2.83 -8.37 -5.07
CA HIS A 70 3.02 -7.53 -6.25
C HIS A 70 4.10 -6.47 -6.03
N SER A 71 4.22 -5.95 -4.80
CA SER A 71 5.30 -5.03 -4.46
C SER A 71 6.67 -5.70 -4.62
N TYR A 72 6.81 -6.95 -4.17
CA TYR A 72 8.04 -7.71 -4.35
C TYR A 72 8.30 -8.02 -5.83
N GLN A 73 7.28 -8.44 -6.57
CA GLN A 73 7.39 -8.71 -8.01
C GLN A 73 7.89 -7.47 -8.76
N LEU A 74 7.28 -6.29 -8.52
CA LEU A 74 7.69 -5.05 -9.17
C LEU A 74 9.06 -4.55 -8.70
N PHE A 75 9.32 -4.64 -7.39
CA PHE A 75 10.56 -4.14 -6.81
C PHE A 75 11.78 -4.91 -7.31
N TYR A 76 11.72 -6.24 -7.26
CA TYR A 76 12.83 -7.12 -7.61
C TYR A 76 12.92 -7.45 -9.11
N ARG A 77 11.89 -7.13 -9.90
CA ARG A 77 12.00 -7.20 -11.37
C ARG A 77 13.17 -6.35 -11.85
N ASN A 78 14.06 -6.97 -12.62
CA ASN A 78 15.27 -6.31 -13.15
C ASN A 78 16.11 -5.62 -12.07
N PHE A 79 16.16 -6.18 -10.85
CA PHE A 79 16.85 -5.53 -9.72
C PHE A 79 18.32 -5.19 -10.01
N GLY A 80 19.03 -6.06 -10.73
CA GLY A 80 20.41 -5.82 -11.18
C GLY A 80 20.57 -4.52 -12.00
N ARG A 81 19.59 -4.17 -12.82
CA ARG A 81 19.56 -2.92 -13.59
C ARG A 81 19.41 -1.70 -12.67
N LYS A 82 18.49 -1.81 -11.69
CA LYS A 82 18.18 -0.75 -10.71
C LYS A 82 19.38 -0.44 -9.81
N VAL A 83 20.09 -1.47 -9.35
CA VAL A 83 21.25 -1.30 -8.46
C VAL A 83 22.55 -0.99 -9.20
N ARG A 84 22.63 -1.17 -10.53
CA ARG A 84 23.77 -0.71 -11.34
C ARG A 84 23.62 0.72 -11.84
N GLY A 85 22.42 1.30 -11.75
CA GLY A 85 22.14 2.68 -12.18
C GLY A 85 21.77 2.81 -13.66
N ASP A 86 21.41 1.72 -14.32
CA ASP A 86 21.11 1.68 -15.77
C ASP A 86 19.76 2.38 -16.08
N GLY A 87 19.81 3.71 -16.22
CA GLY A 87 18.64 4.58 -16.37
C GLY A 87 18.05 5.05 -15.03
N TYR A 88 18.73 4.81 -13.91
CA TYR A 88 18.31 5.23 -12.57
C TYR A 88 19.34 6.22 -11.99
N ASP A 89 18.87 7.30 -11.37
CA ASP A 89 19.78 8.22 -10.69
C ASP A 89 20.44 7.57 -9.45
N LYS A 90 21.58 8.12 -9.01
CA LYS A 90 22.34 7.61 -7.86
C LYS A 90 21.50 7.60 -6.57
N ASN A 91 20.60 8.57 -6.38
CA ASN A 91 19.78 8.64 -5.18
C ASN A 91 18.81 7.45 -5.11
N LEU A 92 18.20 7.10 -6.24
CA LEU A 92 17.25 6.02 -6.39
C LEU A 92 17.96 4.66 -6.33
N GLN A 93 19.15 4.54 -6.92
CA GLN A 93 20.01 3.36 -6.79
C GLN A 93 20.31 3.02 -5.32
N VAL A 94 20.79 4.00 -4.54
CA VAL A 94 21.09 3.83 -3.11
C VAL A 94 19.83 3.41 -2.34
N ARG A 95 18.67 3.98 -2.67
CA ARG A 95 17.40 3.59 -2.06
C ARG A 95 16.99 2.15 -2.39
N TYR A 96 17.19 1.71 -3.63
CA TYR A 96 16.93 0.31 -4.02
C TYR A 96 17.85 -0.67 -3.28
N ILE A 97 19.14 -0.34 -3.13
CA ILE A 97 20.10 -1.15 -2.36
C ILE A 97 19.67 -1.18 -0.89
N PHE A 98 19.37 -0.03 -0.31
CA PHE A 98 18.97 0.07 1.09
C PHE A 98 17.69 -0.74 1.37
N ALA A 99 16.63 -0.50 0.60
CA ALA A 99 15.36 -1.18 0.80
C ALA A 99 15.41 -2.67 0.40
N GLY A 100 16.15 -3.02 -0.64
CA GLY A 100 16.18 -4.38 -1.19
C GLY A 100 17.19 -5.33 -0.53
N ILE A 101 18.21 -4.80 0.12
CA ILE A 101 19.31 -5.60 0.70
C ILE A 101 19.51 -5.25 2.17
N VAL A 102 19.74 -3.98 2.49
CA VAL A 102 20.13 -3.59 3.86
C VAL A 102 18.99 -3.82 4.86
N VAL A 103 17.78 -3.33 4.55
CA VAL A 103 16.59 -3.50 5.39
C VAL A 103 16.29 -4.98 5.68
N PRO A 104 16.14 -5.88 4.69
CA PRO A 104 15.82 -7.28 4.98
C PRO A 104 16.94 -8.00 5.74
N LEU A 105 18.22 -7.65 5.53
CA LEU A 105 19.33 -8.21 6.32
C LEU A 105 19.28 -7.76 7.79
N ILE A 106 19.02 -6.47 8.05
CA ILE A 106 18.85 -5.96 9.41
C ILE A 106 17.68 -6.64 10.10
N MET A 107 16.53 -6.76 9.41
CA MET A 107 15.35 -7.42 9.96
C MET A 107 15.61 -8.91 10.23
N GLY A 108 16.26 -9.60 9.28
CA GLY A 108 16.65 -11.00 9.45
C GLY A 108 17.58 -11.20 10.65
N GLY A 109 18.59 -10.33 10.80
CA GLY A 109 19.48 -10.34 11.96
C GLY A 109 18.76 -10.07 13.28
N PHE A 110 17.85 -9.09 13.30
CA PHE A 110 17.03 -8.78 14.48
C PHE A 110 16.18 -9.96 14.91
N PHE A 111 15.44 -10.59 13.99
CA PHE A 111 14.58 -11.73 14.32
C PHE A 111 15.39 -12.96 14.71
N ALA A 112 16.47 -13.26 13.99
CA ALA A 112 17.36 -14.36 14.35
C ALA A 112 17.93 -14.19 15.77
N TYR A 113 18.43 -12.99 16.09
CA TYR A 113 18.93 -12.68 17.43
C TYR A 113 17.84 -12.81 18.50
N GLY A 114 16.65 -12.23 18.28
CA GLY A 114 15.54 -12.30 19.23
C GLY A 114 15.06 -13.74 19.49
N SER A 115 15.02 -14.57 18.44
CA SER A 115 14.67 -15.98 18.54
C SER A 115 15.74 -16.81 19.26
N ILE A 116 17.02 -16.63 18.92
CA ILE A 116 18.14 -17.37 19.55
C ILE A 116 18.27 -17.00 21.03
N ALA A 117 18.10 -15.71 21.36
CA ALA A 117 18.16 -15.24 22.74
C ALA A 117 16.91 -15.61 23.58
N GLY A 118 15.88 -16.22 22.98
CA GLY A 118 14.63 -16.55 23.67
C GLY A 118 13.89 -15.32 24.22
N ASN A 119 14.09 -14.14 23.62
CA ASN A 119 13.59 -12.88 24.17
C ASN A 119 12.27 -12.48 23.50
N ALA A 120 11.17 -13.02 24.00
CA ALA A 120 9.81 -12.73 23.52
C ALA A 120 9.48 -11.23 23.56
N ARG A 121 9.94 -10.51 24.59
CA ARG A 121 9.72 -9.07 24.73
C ARG A 121 10.41 -8.27 23.61
N LEU A 122 11.65 -8.63 23.28
CA LEU A 122 12.38 -8.01 22.17
C LEU A 122 11.64 -8.23 20.86
N LEU A 123 11.20 -9.47 20.59
CA LEU A 123 10.41 -9.79 19.41
C LEU A 123 9.07 -9.03 19.39
N GLY A 124 8.41 -8.89 20.54
CA GLY A 124 7.20 -8.10 20.72
C GLY A 124 7.35 -6.64 20.28
N TYR A 125 8.52 -6.01 20.48
CA TYR A 125 8.76 -4.65 19.97
C TYR A 125 8.67 -4.54 18.44
N ALA A 126 8.90 -5.63 17.70
CA ALA A 126 8.70 -5.65 16.26
C ALA A 126 7.23 -5.52 15.87
N GLY A 127 6.30 -6.00 16.72
CA GLY A 127 4.86 -5.77 16.54
C GLY A 127 4.49 -4.29 16.65
N ASN A 128 5.10 -3.58 17.60
CA ASN A 128 4.92 -2.13 17.72
C ASN A 128 5.51 -1.37 16.52
N ALA A 129 6.72 -1.76 16.09
CA ALA A 129 7.35 -1.21 14.89
C ALA A 129 6.47 -1.45 13.64
N MET A 130 5.88 -2.64 13.49
CA MET A 130 4.93 -2.94 12.43
C MET A 130 3.76 -1.96 12.45
N ALA A 131 3.08 -1.80 13.59
CA ALA A 131 1.94 -0.88 13.72
C ALA A 131 2.32 0.57 13.37
N PHE A 132 3.51 1.01 13.78
CA PHE A 132 4.05 2.32 13.43
C PHE A 132 4.24 2.49 11.92
N PHE A 133 4.95 1.55 11.27
CA PHE A 133 5.23 1.62 9.83
C PHE A 133 3.99 1.43 8.97
N VAL A 134 3.04 0.57 9.37
CA VAL A 134 1.75 0.38 8.68
C VAL A 134 0.93 1.67 8.70
N GLY A 135 0.78 2.31 9.88
CA GLY A 135 0.07 3.58 9.97
C GLY A 135 0.72 4.66 9.10
N TRP A 136 2.06 4.73 9.10
CA TRP A 136 2.79 5.70 8.27
C TRP A 136 2.59 5.39 6.78
N HIS A 137 2.66 4.12 6.41
CA HIS A 137 2.44 3.64 5.05
C HIS A 137 1.09 4.10 4.51
N TYR A 138 0.01 3.94 5.29
CA TYR A 138 -1.35 4.31 4.88
C TYR A 138 -1.48 5.81 4.58
N VAL A 139 -0.90 6.67 5.43
CA VAL A 139 -0.88 8.12 5.19
C VAL A 139 -0.12 8.48 3.92
N LYS A 140 1.06 7.89 3.73
CA LYS A 140 1.87 8.12 2.52
C LYS A 140 1.15 7.64 1.27
N GLN A 141 0.45 6.52 1.34
CA GLN A 141 -0.33 6.00 0.22
C GLN A 141 -1.51 6.94 -0.10
N GLY A 142 -2.28 7.39 0.90
CA GLY A 142 -3.37 8.35 0.70
C GLY A 142 -2.88 9.65 0.05
N TYR A 143 -1.74 10.19 0.50
CA TYR A 143 -1.08 11.31 -0.17
C TYR A 143 -0.66 10.99 -1.61
N GLY A 144 -0.07 9.81 -1.83
CA GLY A 144 0.32 9.32 -3.15
C GLY A 144 -0.87 9.26 -4.11
N MET A 145 -2.01 8.70 -3.67
CA MET A 145 -3.24 8.62 -4.46
C MET A 145 -3.78 10.01 -4.83
N LEU A 146 -3.71 10.97 -3.90
CA LEU A 146 -4.03 12.36 -4.20
C LEU A 146 -3.14 12.94 -5.30
N MET A 147 -1.83 12.67 -5.26
CA MET A 147 -0.90 13.12 -6.29
C MET A 147 -1.14 12.42 -7.63
N VAL A 148 -1.44 11.11 -7.63
CA VAL A 148 -1.77 10.36 -8.86
C VAL A 148 -3.01 10.94 -9.54
N ASP A 149 -4.11 11.10 -8.79
CA ASP A 149 -5.36 11.66 -9.33
C ASP A 149 -5.17 13.11 -9.81
N ALA A 150 -4.37 13.91 -9.09
CA ALA A 150 -4.01 15.26 -9.50
C ALA A 150 -3.25 15.30 -10.84
N VAL A 151 -2.34 14.35 -11.07
CA VAL A 151 -1.60 14.25 -12.35
C VAL A 151 -2.54 13.83 -13.49
N LEU A 152 -3.33 12.77 -13.30
CA LEU A 152 -4.28 12.27 -14.31
C LEU A 152 -5.29 13.35 -14.72
N LYS A 153 -5.78 14.13 -13.76
CA LYS A 153 -6.75 15.21 -14.03
C LYS A 153 -6.09 16.55 -14.38
N ARG A 154 -4.75 16.61 -14.45
CA ARG A 154 -3.96 17.85 -14.68
C ARG A 154 -4.31 18.98 -13.70
N ARG A 155 -4.61 18.63 -12.44
CA ARG A 155 -4.93 19.53 -11.33
C ARG A 155 -3.80 19.54 -10.30
N PHE A 156 -2.63 20.01 -10.70
CA PHE A 156 -1.42 19.92 -9.89
C PHE A 156 -1.48 20.79 -8.62
N PHE A 157 -1.03 20.21 -7.52
CA PHE A 157 -0.72 20.93 -6.28
C PHE A 157 0.64 21.61 -6.37
N ASN A 158 0.75 22.83 -5.86
CA ASN A 158 2.04 23.52 -5.77
C ASN A 158 2.86 22.97 -4.57
N GLU A 159 4.10 23.41 -4.42
CA GLU A 159 4.98 22.90 -3.34
C GLU A 159 4.49 23.25 -1.93
N GLN A 160 3.83 24.40 -1.75
CA GLN A 160 3.27 24.79 -0.46
C GLN A 160 2.08 23.90 -0.09
N ASP A 161 1.18 23.65 -1.03
CA ASP A 161 0.04 22.74 -0.87
C ASP A 161 0.52 21.33 -0.47
N LYS A 162 1.56 20.83 -1.15
CA LYS A 162 2.16 19.53 -0.84
C LYS A 162 2.72 19.48 0.57
N LYS A 163 3.37 20.56 1.04
CA LYS A 163 3.87 20.66 2.42
C LYS A 163 2.73 20.65 3.44
N VAL A 164 1.64 21.38 3.18
CA VAL A 164 0.45 21.37 4.05
C VAL A 164 -0.13 19.96 4.17
N LEU A 165 -0.33 19.28 3.03
CA LEU A 165 -0.83 17.91 2.99
C LEU A 165 0.12 16.92 3.69
N LEU A 166 1.43 17.00 3.46
CA LEU A 166 2.39 16.12 4.12
C LEU A 166 2.42 16.35 5.64
N PHE A 167 2.44 17.61 6.07
CA PHE A 167 2.43 17.95 7.49
C PHE A 167 1.15 17.46 8.16
N ASN A 168 -0.02 17.65 7.53
CA ASN A 168 -1.28 17.13 8.04
C ASN A 168 -1.28 15.60 8.13
N GLY A 169 -0.83 14.91 7.08
CA GLY A 169 -0.68 13.46 7.11
C GLY A 169 0.16 12.97 8.28
N TYR A 170 1.34 13.55 8.50
CA TYR A 170 2.21 13.14 9.59
C TYR A 170 1.65 13.49 10.96
N ALA A 171 1.02 14.66 11.12
CA ALA A 171 0.41 15.06 12.39
C ALA A 171 -0.76 14.14 12.77
N VAL A 172 -1.65 13.82 11.83
CA VAL A 172 -2.79 12.91 12.04
C VAL A 172 -2.32 11.49 12.36
N TRP A 173 -1.33 10.97 11.61
CA TRP A 173 -0.77 9.65 11.89
C TRP A 173 -0.11 9.59 13.27
N LEU A 174 0.75 10.57 13.61
CA LEU A 174 1.44 10.57 14.88
C LEU A 174 0.44 10.61 16.04
N PHE A 175 -0.58 11.46 15.94
CA PHE A 175 -1.65 11.49 16.92
C PHE A 175 -2.36 10.15 17.05
N ALA A 176 -2.80 9.54 15.94
CA ALA A 176 -3.50 8.26 15.96
C ALA A 176 -2.64 7.11 16.53
N TRP A 177 -1.34 7.11 16.21
CA TRP A 177 -0.40 6.12 16.75
C TRP A 177 -0.21 6.28 18.26
N LEU A 178 -0.02 7.51 18.75
CA LEU A 178 0.05 7.80 20.19
C LEU A 178 -1.25 7.41 20.90
N GLN A 179 -2.40 7.74 20.31
CA GLN A 179 -3.71 7.43 20.85
C GLN A 179 -3.93 5.90 20.96
N THR A 180 -3.46 5.14 19.96
CA THR A 180 -3.53 3.67 19.94
C THR A 180 -2.63 3.06 21.00
N ASN A 181 -1.39 3.54 21.13
CA ASN A 181 -0.45 3.07 22.13
C ASN A 181 -0.86 3.42 23.57
N ALA A 182 -1.55 4.54 23.79
CA ALA A 182 -2.00 4.94 25.12
C ALA A 182 -3.15 4.07 25.68
N VAL A 183 -3.90 3.39 24.80
CA VAL A 183 -5.11 2.61 25.19
C VAL A 183 -4.86 1.11 25.18
N ILE A 184 -3.98 0.65 24.29
CA ILE A 184 -3.59 -0.75 24.22
C ILE A 184 -2.35 -0.86 25.11
N THR A 185 -2.35 -1.61 26.21
CA THR A 185 -1.17 -1.76 27.09
C THR A 185 -0.40 -3.06 26.80
N GLU A 186 -1.13 -4.13 26.47
CA GLU A 186 -0.60 -5.45 26.11
C GLU A 186 -1.61 -6.18 25.22
N ARG A 187 -1.14 -6.80 24.13
CA ARG A 187 -1.95 -7.59 23.21
C ARG A 187 -1.13 -8.77 22.69
N GLN A 188 -1.81 -9.85 22.36
CA GLN A 188 -1.26 -11.02 21.70
C GLN A 188 -1.41 -10.90 20.19
N PHE A 189 -0.32 -11.08 19.44
CA PHE A 189 -0.33 -11.22 17.98
C PHE A 189 0.35 -12.54 17.61
N TRP A 190 -0.39 -13.45 16.98
CA TRP A 190 0.09 -14.81 16.66
C TRP A 190 0.77 -15.52 17.85
N GLY A 191 0.19 -15.42 19.04
CA GLY A 191 0.68 -16.11 20.24
C GLY A 191 1.92 -15.48 20.89
N LEU A 192 2.34 -14.29 20.46
CA LEU A 192 3.37 -13.49 21.12
C LEU A 192 2.79 -12.19 21.67
N ASP A 193 3.12 -11.88 22.93
CA ASP A 193 2.83 -10.59 23.53
C ASP A 193 3.61 -9.47 22.85
N TYR A 194 2.93 -8.39 22.52
CA TYR A 194 3.57 -7.14 22.16
C TYR A 194 3.12 -6.02 23.10
N TYR A 195 4.09 -5.17 23.44
CA TYR A 195 3.95 -4.05 24.36
C TYR A 195 3.81 -2.74 23.61
N THR A 196 3.09 -1.81 24.21
CA THR A 196 2.96 -0.44 23.72
C THR A 196 3.74 0.54 24.57
N PHE A 197 3.87 1.75 24.04
CA PHE A 197 4.56 2.84 24.71
C PHE A 197 3.54 3.85 25.25
N ALA A 198 3.42 3.95 26.57
CA ALA A 198 2.62 5.00 27.19
C ALA A 198 3.35 6.35 27.04
N ALA A 199 2.97 7.13 26.03
CA ALA A 199 3.48 8.49 25.88
C ALA A 199 2.88 9.41 26.96
N PRO A 200 3.65 10.35 27.52
CA PRO A 200 3.12 11.35 28.44
C PRO A 200 1.94 12.13 27.83
N SER A 201 0.94 12.46 28.65
CA SER A 201 -0.28 13.13 28.18
C SER A 201 -0.02 14.44 27.43
N TRP A 202 1.01 15.20 27.82
CA TRP A 202 1.40 16.44 27.14
C TRP A 202 1.86 16.20 25.69
N VAL A 203 2.51 15.07 25.39
CA VAL A 203 2.92 14.70 24.02
C VAL A 203 1.68 14.44 23.17
N THR A 204 0.72 13.69 23.70
CA THR A 204 -0.56 13.42 23.05
C THR A 204 -1.36 14.71 22.82
N ASN A 205 -1.34 15.63 23.78
CA ASN A 205 -2.00 16.94 23.65
C ASN A 205 -1.36 17.78 22.53
N ILE A 206 -0.03 17.85 22.46
CA ILE A 206 0.64 18.55 21.35
C ILE A 206 0.27 17.90 20.01
N ALA A 207 0.27 16.57 19.94
CA ALA A 207 -0.07 15.84 18.72
C ALA A 207 -1.52 16.12 18.27
N VAL A 208 -2.49 16.16 19.19
CA VAL A 208 -3.88 16.47 18.83
C VAL A 208 -4.04 17.92 18.33
N PHE A 209 -3.38 18.89 18.98
CA PHE A 209 -3.40 20.28 18.52
C PHE A 209 -2.74 20.44 17.15
N ALA A 210 -1.60 19.77 16.91
CA ALA A 210 -0.94 19.78 15.61
C ALA A 210 -1.81 19.12 14.53
N ALA A 211 -2.47 18.00 14.83
CA ALA A 211 -3.40 17.32 13.93
C ALA A 211 -4.60 18.22 13.61
N ALA A 212 -5.23 18.85 14.61
CA ALA A 212 -6.37 19.74 14.42
C ALA A 212 -6.00 20.99 13.59
N ALA A 213 -4.91 21.68 13.95
CA ALA A 213 -4.46 22.88 13.25
C ALA A 213 -4.06 22.58 11.79
N SER A 214 -3.33 21.48 11.55
CA SER A 214 -2.96 21.07 10.19
C SER A 214 -4.17 20.62 9.35
N THR A 215 -5.18 20.02 9.99
CA THR A 215 -6.44 19.65 9.34
C THR A 215 -7.18 20.92 8.90
N ALA A 216 -7.32 21.90 9.78
CA ALA A 216 -7.92 23.19 9.45
C ALA A 216 -7.17 23.88 8.28
N ALA A 217 -5.84 23.90 8.31
CA ALA A 217 -5.02 24.44 7.22
C ALA A 217 -5.26 23.69 5.89
N THR A 218 -5.38 22.37 5.93
CA THR A 218 -5.67 21.54 4.75
C THR A 218 -7.06 21.84 4.19
N VAL A 219 -8.07 21.98 5.04
CA VAL A 219 -9.43 22.34 4.63
C VAL A 219 -9.45 23.72 3.98
N VAL A 220 -8.83 24.73 4.61
CA VAL A 220 -8.73 26.08 4.05
C VAL A 220 -8.00 26.07 2.70
N MET A 221 -6.89 25.32 2.59
CA MET A 221 -6.16 25.15 1.33
C MET A 221 -7.05 24.52 0.24
N LEU A 222 -7.79 23.44 0.54
CA LEU A 222 -8.68 22.78 -0.41
C LEU A 222 -9.84 23.70 -0.84
N ILE A 223 -10.45 24.45 0.08
CA ILE A 223 -11.51 25.42 -0.22
C ILE A 223 -10.99 26.52 -1.13
N ASN A 224 -9.83 27.09 -0.82
CA ASN A 224 -9.22 28.16 -1.63
C ASN A 224 -8.90 27.66 -3.04
N ARG A 225 -8.38 26.44 -3.17
CA ARG A 225 -8.13 25.82 -4.47
C ARG A 225 -9.42 25.54 -5.24
N TRP A 226 -10.44 25.00 -4.57
CA TRP A 226 -11.75 24.76 -5.16
C TRP A 226 -12.33 26.05 -5.75
N ARG A 227 -12.29 27.16 -4.99
CA ARG A 227 -12.74 28.49 -5.45
C ARG A 227 -11.91 28.99 -6.64
N LYS A 228 -10.57 28.91 -6.56
CA LYS A 228 -9.66 29.39 -7.61
C LYS A 228 -9.76 28.59 -8.92
N HIS A 229 -10.17 27.32 -8.85
CA HIS A 229 -10.24 26.42 -10.00
C HIS A 229 -11.68 26.12 -10.46
N GLY A 230 -12.59 27.09 -10.29
CA GLY A 230 -13.96 27.01 -10.82
C GLY A 230 -14.78 25.87 -10.22
N GLY A 231 -14.57 25.57 -8.95
CA GLY A 231 -15.32 24.56 -8.22
C GLY A 231 -14.85 23.11 -8.45
N THR A 232 -13.59 22.90 -8.83
CA THR A 232 -13.07 21.55 -9.15
C THR A 232 -11.82 21.18 -8.36
N LEU A 233 -11.72 19.89 -8.00
CA LEU A 233 -10.58 19.26 -7.33
C LEU A 233 -10.35 17.86 -7.92
N PRO A 234 -9.15 17.25 -7.75
CA PRO A 234 -8.96 15.83 -8.01
C PRO A 234 -9.71 15.00 -6.97
N TYR A 235 -11.02 14.84 -7.16
CA TYR A 235 -11.95 14.39 -6.12
C TYR A 235 -11.69 12.97 -5.63
N ASN A 236 -11.33 12.02 -6.50
CA ASN A 236 -10.98 10.65 -6.09
C ASN A 236 -9.73 10.66 -5.21
N GLY A 237 -8.74 11.48 -5.58
CA GLY A 237 -7.54 11.68 -4.80
C GLY A 237 -7.80 12.33 -3.44
N VAL A 238 -8.69 13.32 -3.38
CA VAL A 238 -9.08 13.97 -2.11
C VAL A 238 -9.81 12.98 -1.20
N VAL A 239 -10.72 12.19 -1.76
CA VAL A 239 -11.39 11.09 -1.05
C VAL A 239 -10.36 10.10 -0.51
N ALA A 240 -9.41 9.66 -1.33
CA ALA A 240 -8.36 8.75 -0.90
C ALA A 240 -7.57 9.30 0.27
N TYR A 241 -7.11 10.55 0.17
CA TYR A 241 -6.38 11.22 1.23
C TYR A 241 -7.19 11.31 2.52
N VAL A 242 -8.42 11.81 2.46
CA VAL A 242 -9.27 11.99 3.65
C VAL A 242 -9.61 10.65 4.29
N VAL A 243 -10.01 9.66 3.51
CA VAL A 243 -10.39 8.35 4.04
C VAL A 243 -9.20 7.64 4.69
N SER A 244 -8.02 7.65 4.04
CA SER A 244 -6.83 7.02 4.60
C SER A 244 -6.36 7.66 5.91
N LEU A 245 -6.47 9.00 6.05
CA LEU A 245 -6.04 9.70 7.26
C LEU A 245 -7.08 9.59 8.38
N TYR A 246 -8.34 9.92 8.08
CA TYR A 246 -9.36 10.11 9.10
C TYR A 246 -10.14 8.83 9.34
N ALA A 247 -10.72 8.21 8.31
CA ALA A 247 -11.54 7.02 8.52
C ALA A 247 -10.71 5.79 8.91
N TRP A 248 -9.56 5.57 8.27
CA TRP A 248 -8.78 4.34 8.43
C TRP A 248 -7.78 4.36 9.58
N ILE A 249 -7.27 5.53 9.95
CA ILE A 249 -6.23 5.64 10.97
C ILE A 249 -6.78 6.33 12.20
N LEU A 250 -7.25 7.58 12.08
CA LEU A 250 -7.69 8.34 13.24
C LEU A 250 -8.94 7.75 13.89
N PHE A 251 -9.91 7.37 13.07
CA PHE A 251 -11.21 6.87 13.50
C PHE A 251 -11.30 5.35 13.45
N VAL A 252 -10.15 4.66 13.37
CA VAL A 252 -10.10 3.20 13.28
C VAL A 252 -10.81 2.50 14.45
N ARG A 253 -10.90 3.19 15.60
CA ARG A 253 -11.50 2.68 16.84
C ARG A 253 -12.98 3.00 17.01
N ILE A 254 -13.60 3.69 16.06
CA ILE A 254 -15.04 4.01 16.15
C ILE A 254 -15.88 2.71 16.15
N ASN A 255 -15.41 1.66 15.48
CA ASN A 255 -16.03 0.35 15.49
C ASN A 255 -14.93 -0.73 15.45
N PRO A 256 -14.88 -1.69 16.38
CA PRO A 256 -13.82 -2.71 16.39
C PRO A 256 -13.83 -3.59 15.13
N LEU A 257 -14.97 -3.79 14.47
CA LEU A 257 -15.06 -4.51 13.20
C LEU A 257 -14.35 -3.76 12.07
N TRP A 258 -14.22 -2.44 12.19
CA TRP A 258 -13.57 -1.63 11.17
C TRP A 258 -12.08 -1.93 11.04
N LEU A 259 -11.40 -2.24 12.16
CA LEU A 259 -10.00 -2.68 12.17
C LEU A 259 -9.75 -3.89 11.27
N LEU A 260 -10.74 -4.79 11.13
CA LEU A 260 -10.66 -5.98 10.31
C LEU A 260 -10.79 -5.67 8.81
N VAL A 261 -11.49 -4.59 8.45
CA VAL A 261 -11.81 -4.24 7.06
C VAL A 261 -10.76 -3.31 6.45
N VAL A 262 -10.17 -2.40 7.24
CA VAL A 262 -9.23 -1.39 6.73
C VAL A 262 -8.09 -1.99 5.88
N PRO A 263 -7.41 -3.09 6.26
CA PRO A 263 -6.32 -3.64 5.46
C PRO A 263 -6.74 -4.03 4.03
N ALA A 264 -7.95 -4.56 3.86
CA ALA A 264 -8.47 -4.92 2.54
C ALA A 264 -8.72 -3.66 1.68
N LEU A 265 -9.31 -2.61 2.26
CA LEU A 265 -9.55 -1.35 1.55
C LEU A 265 -8.27 -0.62 1.18
N HIS A 266 -7.28 -0.61 2.08
CA HIS A 266 -5.95 -0.09 1.81
C HIS A 266 -5.28 -0.82 0.65
N SER A 267 -5.34 -2.15 0.66
CA SER A 267 -4.76 -2.99 -0.40
C SER A 267 -5.43 -2.73 -1.74
N LEU A 268 -6.74 -2.50 -1.75
CA LEU A 268 -7.50 -2.22 -2.97
C LEU A 268 -7.03 -0.92 -3.65
N GLN A 269 -6.72 0.14 -2.88
CA GLN A 269 -6.15 1.37 -3.45
C GLN A 269 -4.83 1.09 -4.18
N TYR A 270 -3.96 0.29 -3.55
CA TYR A 270 -2.68 -0.06 -4.11
C TYR A 270 -2.80 -0.90 -5.38
N LEU A 271 -3.66 -1.93 -5.34
CA LEU A 271 -3.90 -2.80 -6.49
C LEU A 271 -4.41 -2.01 -7.69
N ALA A 272 -5.20 -0.95 -7.49
CA ALA A 272 -5.61 -0.09 -8.60
C ALA A 272 -4.39 0.51 -9.34
N VAL A 273 -3.42 1.05 -8.59
CA VAL A 273 -2.21 1.64 -9.16
C VAL A 273 -1.31 0.57 -9.80
N VAL A 274 -1.09 -0.55 -9.10
CA VAL A 274 -0.23 -1.62 -9.59
C VAL A 274 -0.78 -2.30 -10.83
N TRP A 275 -2.07 -2.62 -10.85
CA TRP A 275 -2.67 -3.27 -12.01
C TRP A 275 -2.71 -2.33 -13.21
N ARG A 276 -2.94 -1.02 -13.00
CA ARG A 276 -2.84 -0.05 -14.09
C ARG A 276 -1.40 0.03 -14.62
N TYR A 277 -0.43 0.17 -13.73
CA TYR A 277 0.99 0.20 -14.08
C TYR A 277 1.40 -1.06 -14.85
N GLN A 278 1.07 -2.24 -14.34
CA GLN A 278 1.46 -3.50 -14.94
C GLN A 278 0.75 -3.74 -16.29
N THR A 279 -0.51 -3.33 -16.42
CA THR A 279 -1.22 -3.36 -17.71
C THR A 279 -0.48 -2.52 -18.75
N ASN A 280 -0.05 -1.30 -18.38
CA ASN A 280 0.68 -0.42 -19.27
C ASN A 280 2.10 -0.93 -19.61
N VAL A 281 2.75 -1.67 -18.70
CA VAL A 281 4.02 -2.37 -19.00
C VAL A 281 3.81 -3.44 -20.06
N GLU A 282 2.78 -4.28 -19.90
CA GLU A 282 2.52 -5.38 -20.84
C GLU A 282 1.99 -4.88 -22.19
N LEU A 283 1.29 -3.74 -22.22
CA LEU A 283 0.86 -3.06 -23.45
C LEU A 283 2.03 -2.43 -24.24
N ASP A 284 3.13 -2.08 -23.58
CA ASP A 284 4.31 -1.48 -24.25
C ASP A 284 5.15 -2.52 -25.02
N ARG A 285 4.82 -3.81 -24.90
CA ARG A 285 5.52 -4.87 -25.63
C ARG A 285 5.01 -4.95 -27.08
N SER A 286 5.91 -5.27 -28.01
CA SER A 286 5.60 -5.34 -29.44
C SER A 286 4.54 -6.39 -29.79
N ASP A 287 4.45 -7.44 -28.98
CA ASP A 287 3.52 -8.57 -29.14
C ASP A 287 2.24 -8.42 -28.28
N ALA A 288 1.97 -7.23 -27.72
CA ALA A 288 0.91 -7.03 -26.74
C ALA A 288 -0.49 -7.40 -27.24
N VAL A 289 -0.79 -7.09 -28.51
CA VAL A 289 -2.11 -7.27 -29.14
C VAL A 289 -2.23 -8.59 -29.90
N ILE A 290 -1.16 -9.38 -29.95
CA ILE A 290 -1.16 -10.69 -30.60
C ILE A 290 -2.06 -11.65 -29.80
N GLU A 291 -2.79 -12.51 -30.49
CA GLU A 291 -3.58 -13.58 -29.85
C GLU A 291 -2.68 -14.72 -29.37
N PRO A 292 -2.98 -15.37 -28.24
CA PRO A 292 -2.25 -16.56 -27.79
C PRO A 292 -2.32 -17.69 -28.82
N GLU A 293 -1.20 -18.39 -29.04
CA GLU A 293 -1.13 -19.53 -29.97
C GLU A 293 -2.10 -20.67 -29.57
N PHE A 294 -2.27 -20.88 -28.26
CA PHE A 294 -3.21 -21.88 -27.74
C PHE A 294 -4.64 -21.32 -27.70
N LYS A 295 -5.53 -21.90 -28.51
CA LYS A 295 -6.96 -21.49 -28.62
C LYS A 295 -7.72 -21.44 -27.29
N VAL A 296 -7.36 -22.25 -26.29
CA VAL A 296 -8.03 -22.20 -24.98
C VAL A 296 -7.71 -20.88 -24.25
N LEU A 297 -6.53 -20.32 -24.46
CA LEU A 297 -6.09 -19.09 -23.82
C LEU A 297 -6.65 -17.82 -24.51
N SER A 298 -7.11 -17.92 -25.76
CA SER A 298 -7.65 -16.76 -26.49
C SER A 298 -8.96 -16.22 -25.89
N ILE A 299 -9.66 -17.00 -25.06
CA ILE A 299 -10.83 -16.56 -24.27
C ILE A 299 -10.46 -15.39 -23.33
N ILE A 300 -9.23 -15.36 -22.83
CA ILE A 300 -8.72 -14.29 -21.96
C ILE A 300 -8.44 -13.01 -22.77
N GLY A 301 -8.29 -13.15 -24.09
CA GLY A 301 -8.01 -12.10 -25.05
C GLY A 301 -6.52 -12.00 -25.40
N PRO A 302 -6.02 -10.80 -25.78
CA PRO A 302 -4.66 -10.62 -26.27
C PRO A 302 -3.58 -10.89 -25.23
N MET A 303 -2.35 -11.13 -25.70
CA MET A 303 -1.20 -11.54 -24.88
C MET A 303 -0.91 -10.65 -23.66
N TYR A 304 -1.18 -9.34 -23.73
CA TYR A 304 -0.99 -8.47 -22.56
C TYR A 304 -1.92 -8.86 -21.39
N ARG A 305 -3.17 -9.26 -21.66
CA ARG A 305 -4.13 -9.67 -20.61
C ARG A 305 -3.70 -10.97 -19.96
N LEU A 306 -3.21 -11.91 -20.75
CA LEU A 306 -2.68 -13.18 -20.24
C LEU A 306 -1.47 -12.94 -19.33
N ARG A 307 -0.57 -12.03 -19.70
CA ARG A 307 0.60 -11.68 -18.88
C ARG A 307 0.23 -10.91 -17.60
N VAL A 308 -0.77 -10.03 -17.65
CA VAL A 308 -1.33 -9.40 -16.44
C VAL A 308 -1.99 -10.45 -15.54
N LEU A 309 -2.76 -11.38 -16.09
CA LEU A 309 -3.35 -12.48 -15.33
C LEU A 309 -2.26 -13.37 -14.69
N GLY A 310 -1.21 -13.70 -15.43
CA GLY A 310 -0.05 -14.42 -14.91
C GLY A 310 0.63 -13.67 -13.75
N PHE A 311 0.81 -12.35 -13.88
CA PHE A 311 1.31 -11.51 -12.79
C PHE A 311 0.42 -11.59 -11.54
N ILE A 312 -0.91 -11.51 -11.71
CA ILE A 312 -1.90 -11.64 -10.62
C ILE A 312 -1.79 -13.00 -9.94
N ILE A 313 -1.84 -14.10 -10.71
CA ILE A 313 -1.78 -15.47 -10.21
C ILE A 313 -0.48 -15.71 -9.42
N ILE A 314 0.67 -15.33 -10.00
CA ILE A 314 1.97 -15.48 -9.34
C ILE A 314 2.01 -14.67 -8.04
N GLY A 315 1.49 -13.44 -8.05
CA GLY A 315 1.39 -12.62 -6.84
C GLY A 315 0.54 -13.27 -5.76
N SER A 316 -0.62 -13.84 -6.11
CA SER A 316 -1.46 -14.56 -5.16
C SER A 316 -0.77 -15.79 -4.56
N ILE A 317 -0.08 -16.58 -5.39
CA ILE A 317 0.69 -17.74 -4.93
C ILE A 317 1.81 -17.31 -3.97
N LEU A 318 2.59 -16.30 -4.36
CA LEU A 318 3.66 -15.75 -3.52
C LEU A 318 3.12 -15.18 -2.20
N GLY A 319 1.96 -14.54 -2.23
CA GLY A 319 1.27 -14.04 -1.04
C GLY A 319 0.90 -15.17 -0.07
N ILE A 320 0.29 -16.26 -0.57
CA ILE A 320 -0.05 -17.44 0.24
C ILE A 320 1.21 -18.09 0.80
N LEU A 321 2.24 -18.25 -0.03
CA LEU A 321 3.52 -18.84 0.40
C LEU A 321 4.15 -18.01 1.52
N GLY A 322 4.25 -16.70 1.35
CA GLY A 322 4.93 -15.81 2.29
C GLY A 322 4.21 -15.64 3.63
N PHE A 323 2.88 -15.47 3.61
CA PHE A 323 2.11 -15.23 4.84
C PHE A 323 1.71 -16.51 5.60
N TRP A 324 1.65 -17.66 4.92
CA TRP A 324 1.08 -18.88 5.51
C TRP A 324 1.97 -20.10 5.35
N LEU A 325 2.16 -20.59 4.13
CA LEU A 325 2.72 -21.93 3.94
C LEU A 325 4.17 -22.04 4.41
N VAL A 326 5.02 -21.08 4.05
CA VAL A 326 6.41 -21.04 4.50
C VAL A 326 6.51 -20.90 6.01
N PRO A 327 5.89 -19.89 6.67
CA PRO A 327 6.02 -19.76 8.12
C PRO A 327 5.39 -20.92 8.91
N ILE A 328 4.31 -21.54 8.43
CA ILE A 328 3.75 -22.76 9.04
C ILE A 328 4.74 -23.92 8.93
N ALA A 329 5.31 -24.14 7.74
CA ALA A 329 6.30 -25.18 7.54
C ALA A 329 7.52 -24.97 8.44
N LEU A 330 8.03 -23.74 8.56
CA LEU A 330 9.14 -23.43 9.47
C LEU A 330 8.79 -23.70 10.94
N SER A 331 7.56 -23.37 11.36
CA SER A 331 7.09 -23.65 12.73
C SER A 331 6.95 -25.14 13.05
N ALA A 332 6.75 -25.97 12.03
CA ALA A 332 6.70 -27.42 12.16
C ALA A 332 8.10 -28.07 12.08
N LEU A 333 8.98 -27.54 11.23
CA LEU A 333 10.26 -28.16 10.90
C LEU A 333 11.43 -27.70 11.78
N ILE A 334 11.39 -26.46 12.30
CA ILE A 334 12.49 -25.91 13.10
C ILE A 334 12.14 -26.04 14.58
N PRO A 335 12.94 -26.77 15.38
CA PRO A 335 12.77 -26.83 16.83
C PRO A 335 13.08 -25.47 17.47
N TYR A 336 12.22 -25.02 18.38
CA TYR A 336 12.46 -23.86 19.23
C TYR A 336 11.61 -23.98 20.51
N ASN A 337 11.91 -23.16 21.52
CA ASN A 337 11.16 -23.18 22.78
C ASN A 337 9.78 -22.53 22.61
N LYS A 338 8.75 -23.35 22.41
CA LYS A 338 7.35 -22.92 22.21
C LYS A 338 6.69 -22.38 23.48
N GLU A 339 7.18 -22.75 24.66
CA GLU A 339 6.68 -22.21 25.93
C GLU A 339 7.10 -20.74 26.10
N VAL A 340 8.30 -20.39 25.62
CA VAL A 340 8.84 -19.03 25.71
C VAL A 340 8.41 -18.16 24.52
N LEU A 341 8.42 -18.71 23.30
CA LEU A 341 8.26 -17.93 22.07
C LEU A 341 6.91 -18.15 21.36
N GLY A 342 6.00 -18.91 21.97
CA GLY A 342 4.68 -19.24 21.40
C GLY A 342 4.75 -20.30 20.30
N SER A 343 3.61 -20.90 19.95
CA SER A 343 3.56 -22.00 18.95
C SER A 343 3.64 -21.55 17.48
N SER A 344 3.64 -20.24 17.23
CA SER A 344 3.54 -19.63 15.90
C SER A 344 4.58 -18.54 15.64
N LEU A 345 5.80 -18.71 16.19
CA LEU A 345 6.90 -17.76 16.07
C LEU A 345 7.20 -17.34 14.62
N PHE A 346 7.28 -18.29 13.68
CA PHE A 346 7.60 -17.94 12.29
C PHE A 346 6.45 -17.23 11.58
N LEU A 347 5.19 -17.49 11.96
CA LEU A 347 4.04 -16.70 11.47
C LEU A 347 4.17 -15.26 11.95
N PHE A 348 4.44 -15.05 13.24
CA PHE A 348 4.69 -13.72 13.79
C PHE A 348 5.80 -12.98 13.03
N ILE A 349 6.96 -13.63 12.85
CA ILE A 349 8.11 -13.07 12.14
C ILE A 349 7.76 -12.72 10.70
N ALA A 350 7.16 -13.66 9.94
CA ALA A 350 6.86 -13.45 8.53
C ALA A 350 5.86 -12.31 8.32
N TRP A 351 4.81 -12.25 9.13
CA TRP A 351 3.80 -11.19 9.05
C TRP A 351 4.42 -9.81 9.30
N ILE A 352 5.23 -9.66 10.34
CA ILE A 352 5.90 -8.39 10.62
C ILE A 352 6.92 -8.06 9.55
N PHE A 353 7.72 -9.06 9.15
CA PHE A 353 8.75 -8.87 8.15
C PHE A 353 8.16 -8.33 6.85
N ILE A 354 7.11 -8.99 6.34
CA ILE A 354 6.50 -8.60 5.08
C ILE A 354 5.86 -7.22 5.19
N ASN A 355 5.13 -6.92 6.27
CA ASN A 355 4.48 -5.62 6.46
C ASN A 355 5.49 -4.46 6.53
N VAL A 356 6.55 -4.61 7.34
CA VAL A 356 7.56 -3.57 7.52
C VAL A 356 8.43 -3.43 6.27
N HIS A 357 8.89 -4.54 5.68
CA HIS A 357 9.74 -4.48 4.49
C HIS A 357 8.98 -3.89 3.29
N HIS A 358 7.72 -4.25 3.10
CA HIS A 358 6.86 -3.68 2.07
C HIS A 358 6.79 -2.16 2.11
N TYR A 359 6.68 -1.55 3.30
CA TYR A 359 6.77 -0.09 3.44
C TYR A 359 8.05 0.46 2.82
N PHE A 360 9.21 -0.17 3.07
CA PHE A 360 10.48 0.27 2.49
C PHE A 360 10.51 0.09 0.97
N LEU A 361 9.97 -1.01 0.43
CA LEU A 361 9.90 -1.22 -1.02
C LEU A 361 9.09 -0.10 -1.71
N ASP A 362 7.89 0.16 -1.20
CA ASP A 362 6.97 1.15 -1.79
C ASP A 362 7.49 2.59 -1.67
N ASN A 363 8.21 2.91 -0.59
CA ASN A 363 8.86 4.22 -0.44
C ASN A 363 9.90 4.54 -1.52
N VAL A 364 10.35 3.53 -2.27
CA VAL A 364 11.32 3.66 -3.34
C VAL A 364 10.63 3.61 -4.70
N MET A 365 9.76 2.60 -4.92
CA MET A 365 9.17 2.36 -6.24
C MET A 365 8.32 3.51 -6.74
N TRP A 366 7.46 4.09 -5.89
CA TRP A 366 6.45 5.05 -6.31
C TRP A 366 6.93 6.51 -6.34
N ARG A 367 8.26 6.72 -6.28
CA ARG A 367 8.83 8.07 -6.31
C ARG A 367 8.69 8.70 -7.70
N ARG A 368 8.45 10.01 -7.72
CA ARG A 368 8.39 10.83 -8.95
C ARG A 368 9.62 10.67 -9.86
N GLY A 369 10.81 10.47 -9.29
CA GLY A 369 12.05 10.30 -10.05
C GLY A 369 12.23 8.91 -10.67
N ASN A 370 11.33 7.95 -10.41
CA ASN A 370 11.43 6.62 -11.00
C ASN A 370 10.97 6.66 -12.47
N PRO A 371 11.87 6.38 -13.44
CA PRO A 371 11.55 6.47 -14.87
C PRO A 371 10.40 5.54 -15.28
N GLU A 372 10.29 4.38 -14.64
CA GLU A 372 9.23 3.42 -14.97
C GLU A 372 7.86 3.93 -14.52
N VAL A 373 7.75 4.61 -13.37
CA VAL A 373 6.48 5.18 -12.90
C VAL A 373 6.00 6.26 -13.86
N SER A 374 6.89 7.16 -14.26
CA SER A 374 6.55 8.21 -15.25
C SER A 374 6.11 7.60 -16.58
N LYS A 375 6.76 6.53 -17.04
CA LYS A 375 6.48 5.88 -18.32
C LYS A 375 5.17 5.07 -18.31
N TYR A 376 4.89 4.34 -17.23
CA TYR A 376 3.85 3.32 -17.23
C TYR A 376 2.62 3.66 -16.39
N LEU A 377 2.69 4.57 -15.41
CA LEU A 377 1.51 4.89 -14.60
C LEU A 377 0.63 5.97 -15.24
N PHE A 378 1.22 6.93 -15.95
CA PHE A 378 0.53 8.12 -16.47
C PHE A 378 0.34 8.12 -18.00
N ARG A 379 0.46 6.95 -18.63
CA ARG A 379 0.30 6.75 -20.08
C ARG A 379 -1.12 6.33 -20.45
#